data_AF-A0AAD8KLD1-F1
#
_entry.id   AF-A0AAD8KLD1-F1
#
_cell.length_a   1.000
_cell.length_b   1.000
_cell.length_c   1.000
_cell.angle_alpha   90.00
_cell.angle_beta   90.00
_cell.angle_gamma   90.00
#
_symmetry.space_group_name_H-M   'P 1'
#
loop_
_entity.id
_entity.type
_entity.pdbx_description
1 polymer ?
#
loop_
_entity_poly.entity_id
_entity_poly.type
_entity_poly.pdbx_seq_one_letter_code
_entity_poly.pdbx_strand_id
1 'polypeptide(L)'
;MVPFPISVAELLGFNGYIPPYANARGRTILNGVNYASAAAGIRDETGRQLGARISFGGQFTPEQYASVLIQQYSRNLREVYNYGARKFVLNGIGQIGCSPNALANSRDGSTCVERINSANRLFNSQLISLVDTLNRDLPDAKFIYINNYGIFQDFITNPRSFGFTVTNAGCCGVGRNNGQITCLPGQRPCQNRNEHVFWDAFHPTEAANVIVGRRSYNAQSRSDAYPMDINQLAQL
;
A
#
# COMPACT_ATOMS: atom_id res chain seq x y z
N MET A 1 -4.28 1.60 -15.20
CA MET A 1 -3.69 1.25 -13.89
C MET A 1 -4.78 0.63 -13.06
N VAL A 2 -4.69 -0.67 -12.78
CA VAL A 2 -5.60 -1.36 -11.85
C VAL A 2 -5.08 -1.15 -10.42
N PRO A 3 -5.83 -0.48 -9.53
CA PRO A 3 -5.47 -0.33 -8.13
C PRO A 3 -5.52 -1.69 -7.39
N PHE A 4 -4.68 -1.86 -6.39
CA PHE A 4 -4.62 -3.08 -5.58
C PHE A 4 -5.99 -3.61 -5.09
N PRO A 5 -6.92 -2.78 -4.56
CA PRO A 5 -8.22 -3.27 -4.11
C PRO A 5 -9.07 -3.90 -5.23
N ILE A 6 -8.89 -3.47 -6.48
CA ILE A 6 -9.63 -4.01 -7.62
C ILE A 6 -9.16 -5.44 -7.93
N SER A 7 -7.84 -5.69 -7.92
CA SER A 7 -7.29 -7.03 -8.15
C SER A 7 -7.82 -8.06 -7.13
N VAL A 8 -8.00 -7.65 -5.88
CA VAL A 8 -8.57 -8.51 -4.83
C VAL A 8 -10.08 -8.72 -5.02
N ALA A 9 -10.82 -7.65 -5.39
CA ALA A 9 -12.26 -7.73 -5.62
C ALA A 9 -12.62 -8.69 -6.77
N GLU A 10 -11.84 -8.69 -7.85
CA GLU A 10 -12.01 -9.63 -8.97
C GLU A 10 -11.85 -11.09 -8.51
N LEU A 11 -10.84 -11.37 -7.66
CA LEU A 11 -10.62 -12.71 -7.10
C LEU A 11 -11.71 -13.15 -6.11
N LEU A 12 -12.37 -12.18 -5.46
CA LEU A 12 -13.54 -12.43 -4.62
C LEU A 12 -14.84 -12.63 -5.43
N GLY A 13 -14.81 -12.52 -6.76
CA GLY A 13 -15.97 -12.71 -7.63
C GLY A 13 -16.91 -11.51 -7.70
N PHE A 14 -16.46 -10.30 -7.36
CA PHE A 14 -17.27 -9.10 -7.52
C PHE A 14 -17.48 -8.81 -9.01
N ASN A 15 -18.75 -8.73 -9.44
CA ASN A 15 -19.12 -8.38 -10.81
C ASN A 15 -19.03 -6.86 -11.00
N GLY A 16 -17.83 -6.36 -11.29
CA GLY A 16 -17.55 -4.97 -11.62
C GLY A 16 -16.66 -4.26 -10.60
N TYR A 17 -16.20 -3.06 -10.97
CA TYR A 17 -15.30 -2.27 -10.15
C TYR A 17 -16.01 -1.66 -8.95
N ILE A 18 -15.38 -1.75 -7.76
CA ILE A 18 -15.82 -1.01 -6.57
C ILE A 18 -15.69 0.49 -6.90
N PRO A 19 -16.80 1.26 -6.97
CA PRO A 19 -16.75 2.65 -7.37
C PRO A 19 -16.00 3.49 -6.32
N PRO A 20 -15.28 4.55 -6.73
CA PRO A 20 -14.74 5.50 -5.77
C PRO A 20 -15.90 6.18 -5.02
N TYR A 21 -15.76 6.37 -3.70
CA TYR A 21 -16.77 7.01 -2.87
C TYR A 21 -17.22 8.37 -3.45
N ALA A 22 -16.28 9.14 -4.01
CA ALA A 22 -16.54 10.43 -4.65
C ALA A 22 -17.62 10.38 -5.75
N ASN A 23 -17.78 9.23 -6.41
CA ASN A 23 -18.74 9.04 -7.49
C ASN A 23 -19.92 8.12 -7.10
N ALA A 24 -19.86 7.48 -5.93
CA ALA A 24 -20.91 6.56 -5.47
C ALA A 24 -22.11 7.33 -4.89
N ARG A 25 -23.33 6.89 -5.20
CA ARG A 25 -24.56 7.50 -4.67
C ARG A 25 -25.59 6.43 -4.28
N GLY A 26 -26.44 6.78 -3.30
CA GLY A 26 -27.62 5.99 -2.92
C GLY A 26 -27.30 4.53 -2.61
N ARG A 27 -28.11 3.61 -3.15
CA ARG A 27 -27.98 2.16 -2.90
C ARG A 27 -26.66 1.55 -3.40
N THR A 28 -25.98 2.18 -4.36
CA THR A 28 -24.67 1.72 -4.84
C THR A 28 -23.63 1.69 -3.72
N ILE A 29 -23.77 2.54 -2.70
CA ILE A 29 -22.88 2.54 -1.53
C ILE A 29 -22.95 1.23 -0.76
N LEU A 30 -24.13 0.60 -0.72
CA LEU A 30 -24.36 -0.67 -0.02
C LEU A 30 -23.68 -1.86 -0.70
N ASN A 31 -23.32 -1.73 -1.99
CA ASN A 31 -22.58 -2.75 -2.73
C ASN A 31 -21.06 -2.64 -2.55
N GLY A 32 -20.59 -1.66 -1.78
CA GLY A 32 -19.18 -1.38 -1.53
C GLY A 32 -18.69 -0.10 -2.22
N VAL A 33 -17.77 0.60 -1.56
CA VAL A 33 -17.16 1.84 -2.05
C VAL A 33 -15.67 1.86 -1.73
N ASN A 34 -14.89 2.49 -2.60
CA ASN A 34 -13.46 2.70 -2.40
C ASN A 34 -13.22 4.11 -1.84
N TYR A 35 -12.76 4.18 -0.60
CA TYR A 35 -12.24 5.41 0.01
C TYR A 35 -10.72 5.48 -0.25
N ALA A 36 -10.33 6.30 -1.22
CA ALA A 36 -8.92 6.59 -1.50
C ALA A 36 -8.61 8.05 -1.19
N SER A 37 -7.49 8.29 -0.50
CA SER A 37 -6.95 9.63 -0.25
C SER A 37 -5.51 9.69 -0.72
N ALA A 38 -5.12 10.80 -1.35
CA ALA A 38 -3.74 11.04 -1.77
C ALA A 38 -2.91 11.51 -0.56
N ALA A 39 -1.66 11.01 -0.45
CA ALA A 39 -0.77 11.22 0.69
C ALA A 39 -0.16 12.63 0.77
N ALA A 40 -0.97 13.66 0.89
CA ALA A 40 -0.48 15.01 1.14
C ALA A 40 0.04 15.13 2.59
N GLY A 41 1.32 15.45 2.76
CA GLY A 41 1.87 15.99 4.02
C GLY A 41 2.48 15.03 5.04
N ILE A 42 2.52 13.72 4.78
CA ILE A 42 3.06 12.73 5.74
C ILE A 42 4.60 12.64 5.72
N ARG A 43 5.24 12.74 4.55
CA ARG A 43 6.70 12.64 4.41
C ARG A 43 7.32 14.00 4.15
N ASP A 44 8.52 14.24 4.68
CA ASP A 44 9.29 15.48 4.55
C ASP A 44 9.61 15.88 3.10
N GLU A 45 9.50 14.93 2.16
CA GLU A 45 9.72 15.06 0.72
C GLU A 45 8.40 15.25 -0.07
N THR A 46 7.26 14.76 0.45
CA THR A 46 5.95 14.91 -0.21
C THR A 46 5.40 16.32 -0.05
N GLY A 47 5.24 17.08 -1.15
CA GLY A 47 4.70 18.45 -1.11
C GLY A 47 5.74 19.56 -0.97
N ARG A 48 7.05 19.29 -1.10
CA ARG A 48 8.09 20.36 -1.14
C ARG A 48 7.88 21.33 -2.30
N GLN A 49 7.32 20.82 -3.40
CA GLN A 49 7.00 21.58 -4.60
C GLN A 49 5.81 22.54 -4.42
N LEU A 50 5.15 22.56 -3.25
CA LEU A 50 3.94 23.34 -2.99
C LEU A 50 4.14 24.52 -2.00
N GLY A 51 5.38 24.79 -1.58
CA GLY A 51 5.72 25.93 -0.70
C GLY A 51 6.32 25.54 0.66
N ALA A 52 6.37 26.51 1.59
CA ALA A 52 6.90 26.30 2.95
C ALA A 52 5.97 25.38 3.75
N ARG A 53 6.56 24.45 4.50
CA ARG A 53 5.82 23.42 5.25
C ARG A 53 6.55 23.05 6.54
N ILE A 54 5.79 22.84 7.61
CA ILE A 54 6.29 22.15 8.81
C ILE A 54 6.19 20.66 8.52
N SER A 55 7.34 20.00 8.39
CA SER A 55 7.38 18.60 8.06
C SER A 55 6.94 17.75 9.26
N PHE A 56 6.27 16.61 9.01
CA PHE A 56 5.74 15.79 10.09
C PHE A 56 6.85 15.19 10.97
N GLY A 57 8.04 14.94 10.38
CA GLY A 57 9.25 14.54 11.12
C GLY A 57 9.83 15.62 12.04
N GLY A 58 9.38 16.87 11.92
CA GLY A 58 9.68 17.95 12.88
C GLY A 58 8.71 18.01 14.05
N GLN A 59 7.64 17.20 14.05
CA GLN A 59 6.59 17.19 15.08
C GLN A 59 6.57 15.90 15.90
N PHE A 60 6.99 14.76 15.32
CA PHE A 60 6.97 13.45 15.96
C PHE A 60 8.21 12.62 15.62
N THR A 61 8.67 11.77 16.56
CA THR A 61 9.58 10.67 16.21
C THR A 61 8.84 9.59 15.40
N PRO A 62 9.53 8.73 14.62
CA PRO A 62 8.90 7.62 13.92
C PRO A 62 8.05 6.72 14.84
N GLU A 63 8.50 6.48 16.07
CA GLU A 63 7.79 5.67 17.07
C GLU A 63 6.50 6.34 17.53
N GLN A 64 6.57 7.63 17.89
CA GLN A 64 5.39 8.40 18.28
C GLN A 64 4.39 8.47 17.14
N TYR A 65 4.88 8.67 15.92
CA TYR A 65 4.03 8.76 14.75
C TYR A 65 3.33 7.43 14.44
N ALA A 66 4.08 6.32 14.44
CA ALA A 66 3.50 4.99 14.26
C ALA A 66 2.43 4.70 15.32
N SER A 67 2.68 5.05 16.59
CA SER A 67 1.71 4.88 17.68
C SER A 67 0.44 5.71 17.45
N VAL A 68 0.56 6.98 17.08
CA VAL A 68 -0.60 7.85 16.79
C VAL A 68 -1.41 7.31 15.61
N LEU A 69 -0.74 6.87 14.53
CA LEU A 69 -1.40 6.26 13.38
C LEU A 69 -2.16 4.98 13.75
N ILE A 70 -1.55 4.10 14.53
CA ILE A 70 -2.16 2.84 14.99
C ILE A 70 -3.36 3.13 15.90
N GLN A 71 -3.26 4.11 16.80
CA GLN A 71 -4.39 4.51 17.66
C GLN A 71 -5.55 5.08 16.84
N GLN A 72 -5.28 5.99 15.89
CA GLN A 72 -6.33 6.54 15.03
C GLN A 72 -6.95 5.46 14.15
N TYR A 73 -6.12 4.55 13.61
CA TYR A 73 -6.62 3.48 12.76
C TYR A 73 -7.48 2.49 13.55
N SER A 74 -7.07 2.13 14.78
CA SER A 74 -7.87 1.32 15.70
C SER A 74 -9.24 1.94 15.99
N ARG A 75 -9.30 3.25 16.25
CA ARG A 75 -10.58 3.98 16.41
C ARG A 75 -11.45 3.84 15.16
N ASN A 76 -10.91 4.14 13.99
CA ASN A 76 -11.65 4.06 12.73
C ASN A 76 -12.16 2.63 12.44
N LEU A 77 -11.35 1.60 12.72
CA LEU A 77 -11.75 0.20 12.53
C LEU A 77 -12.89 -0.20 13.47
N ARG A 78 -12.86 0.26 14.73
CA ARG A 78 -13.95 0.05 15.69
C ARG A 78 -15.24 0.75 15.26
N GLU A 79 -15.16 1.95 14.69
CA GLU A 79 -16.32 2.62 14.11
C GLU A 79 -16.94 1.81 12.97
N VAL A 80 -16.12 1.38 12.00
CA VAL A 80 -16.59 0.57 10.86
C VAL A 80 -17.18 -0.78 11.33
N TYR A 81 -16.61 -1.37 12.38
CA TYR A 81 -17.17 -2.53 13.06
C TYR A 81 -18.54 -2.25 13.70
N ASN A 82 -18.71 -1.11 14.37
CA ASN A 82 -19.99 -0.69 14.96
C ASN A 82 -21.06 -0.45 13.88
N TYR A 83 -20.66 -0.09 12.66
CA TYR A 83 -21.53 -0.02 11.48
C TYR A 83 -21.83 -1.37 10.81
N GLY A 84 -21.37 -2.49 11.41
CA GLY A 84 -21.75 -3.84 10.98
C GLY A 84 -20.70 -4.58 10.16
N ALA A 85 -19.53 -4.01 9.88
CA ALA A 85 -18.47 -4.74 9.19
C ALA A 85 -17.88 -5.85 10.08
N ARG A 86 -17.56 -7.01 9.49
CA ARG A 86 -17.11 -8.20 10.23
C ARG A 86 -15.83 -8.84 9.69
N LYS A 87 -15.41 -8.52 8.47
CA LYS A 87 -14.18 -9.03 7.86
C LYS A 87 -13.30 -7.85 7.47
N PHE A 88 -12.09 -7.81 8.00
CA PHE A 88 -11.16 -6.69 7.85
C PHE A 88 -9.80 -7.16 7.36
N VAL A 89 -9.29 -6.50 6.33
CA VAL A 89 -7.98 -6.76 5.75
C VAL A 89 -7.10 -5.53 5.95
N LEU A 90 -6.13 -5.63 6.85
CA LEU A 90 -5.19 -4.58 7.20
C LEU A 90 -3.91 -4.73 6.38
N ASN A 91 -3.66 -3.79 5.49
CA ASN A 91 -2.50 -3.84 4.61
C ASN A 91 -1.27 -3.21 5.27
N GLY A 92 -0.19 -3.97 5.39
CA GLY A 92 1.11 -3.42 5.75
C GLY A 92 1.62 -2.42 4.72
N ILE A 93 2.49 -1.52 5.15
CA ILE A 93 3.19 -0.57 4.28
C ILE A 93 4.29 -1.32 3.52
N GLY A 94 4.30 -1.17 2.19
CA GLY A 94 5.37 -1.69 1.33
C GLY A 94 6.72 -1.00 1.53
N GLN A 95 7.74 -1.37 0.77
CA GLN A 95 9.09 -0.82 0.90
C GLN A 95 9.23 0.57 0.27
N ILE A 96 8.68 1.58 0.92
CA ILE A 96 8.72 2.96 0.45
C ILE A 96 10.16 3.45 0.25
N GLY A 97 11.13 2.99 1.06
CA GLY A 97 12.54 3.33 0.91
C GLY A 97 13.16 2.85 -0.40
N CYS A 98 12.52 1.91 -1.09
CA CYS A 98 12.92 1.42 -2.41
C CYS A 98 12.11 2.04 -3.56
N SER A 99 11.17 2.97 -3.27
CA SER A 99 10.42 3.67 -4.32
C SER A 99 11.36 4.52 -5.20
N PRO A 100 11.03 4.76 -6.48
CA PRO A 100 11.85 5.58 -7.36
C PRO A 100 12.15 6.98 -6.80
N ASN A 101 11.21 7.58 -6.05
CA ASN A 101 11.45 8.84 -5.36
C ASN A 101 12.51 8.73 -4.26
N ALA A 102 12.45 7.69 -3.43
CA ALA A 102 13.45 7.49 -2.38
C ALA A 102 14.83 7.22 -2.99
N LEU A 103 14.89 6.42 -4.06
CA LEU A 103 16.12 6.13 -4.80
C LEU A 103 16.68 7.38 -5.49
N ALA A 104 15.85 8.23 -6.07
CA ALA A 104 16.31 9.48 -6.67
C ALA A 104 17.05 10.39 -5.66
N ASN A 105 16.67 10.31 -4.38
CA ASN A 105 17.31 11.02 -3.27
C ASN A 105 18.43 10.23 -2.58
N SER A 106 18.67 8.97 -2.96
CA SER A 106 19.77 8.16 -2.43
C SER A 106 21.09 8.53 -3.10
N ARG A 107 22.21 8.12 -2.51
CA ARG A 107 23.54 8.46 -3.02
C ARG A 107 23.77 7.91 -4.43
N ASP A 108 23.34 6.67 -4.68
CA ASP A 108 23.65 5.89 -5.88
C ASP A 108 22.44 5.69 -6.81
N GLY A 109 21.21 6.04 -6.39
CA GLY A 109 20.01 5.81 -7.19
C GLY A 109 19.52 4.36 -7.15
N SER A 110 20.07 3.53 -6.24
CA SER A 110 19.82 2.08 -6.22
C SER A 110 19.68 1.52 -4.81
N THR A 111 20.45 2.02 -3.84
CA THR A 111 20.36 1.60 -2.45
C THR A 111 19.09 2.15 -1.82
N CYS A 112 18.24 1.26 -1.31
CA CYS A 112 17.02 1.63 -0.59
C CYS A 112 17.35 2.47 0.65
N VAL A 113 16.51 3.47 0.92
CA VAL A 113 16.71 4.39 2.05
C VAL A 113 16.23 3.75 3.35
N GLU A 114 17.19 3.30 4.16
CA GLU A 114 16.90 2.48 5.34
C GLU A 114 16.09 3.21 6.42
N ARG A 115 16.31 4.52 6.61
CA ARG A 115 15.52 5.32 7.56
C ARG A 115 14.01 5.26 7.26
N ILE A 116 13.63 5.15 5.99
CA ILE A 116 12.22 5.04 5.59
C ILE A 116 11.73 3.61 5.84
N ASN A 117 12.51 2.61 5.45
CA ASN A 117 12.12 1.21 5.62
C ASN A 117 12.04 0.79 7.09
N SER A 118 12.89 1.34 7.98
CA SER A 118 12.81 1.11 9.42
C SER A 118 11.50 1.65 10.00
N ALA A 119 11.07 2.85 9.61
CA ALA A 119 9.77 3.41 10.00
C ALA A 119 8.59 2.57 9.49
N ASN A 120 8.65 2.09 8.23
CA ASN A 120 7.63 1.20 7.68
C ASN A 120 7.50 -0.10 8.48
N ARG A 121 8.64 -0.74 8.82
CA ARG A 121 8.65 -1.98 9.62
C ARG A 121 8.12 -1.76 11.03
N LEU A 122 8.41 -0.62 11.64
CA LEU A 122 7.90 -0.25 12.96
C LEU A 122 6.37 -0.07 12.95
N PHE A 123 5.81 0.59 11.94
CA PHE A 123 4.36 0.67 11.80
C PHE A 123 3.74 -0.71 11.56
N ASN A 124 4.33 -1.51 10.68
CA ASN A 124 3.83 -2.84 10.34
C ASN A 124 3.84 -3.80 11.54
N SER A 125 4.85 -3.74 12.40
CA SER A 125 4.89 -4.58 13.62
C SER A 125 3.77 -4.21 14.59
N GLN A 126 3.51 -2.91 14.80
CA GLN A 126 2.38 -2.46 15.61
C GLN A 126 1.03 -2.80 14.97
N LEU A 127 0.94 -2.81 13.63
CA LEU A 127 -0.28 -3.20 12.92
C LEU A 127 -0.63 -4.67 13.13
N ILE A 128 0.36 -5.56 13.19
CA ILE A 128 0.17 -6.97 13.54
C ILE A 128 -0.35 -7.08 14.98
N SER A 129 0.26 -6.38 15.95
CA SER A 129 -0.23 -6.36 17.33
C SER A 129 -1.64 -5.80 17.46
N LEU A 130 -2.02 -4.86 16.60
CA LEU A 130 -3.39 -4.34 16.52
C LEU A 130 -4.36 -5.42 16.00
N VAL A 131 -3.96 -6.24 15.01
CA VAL A 131 -4.77 -7.38 14.54
C VAL A 131 -5.07 -8.35 15.69
N ASP A 132 -4.06 -8.73 16.48
CA ASP A 132 -4.24 -9.61 17.64
C ASP A 132 -5.18 -8.99 18.67
N THR A 133 -5.00 -7.70 18.95
CA THR A 133 -5.84 -6.94 19.89
C THR A 133 -7.30 -6.89 19.42
N LEU A 134 -7.55 -6.57 18.14
CA LEU A 134 -8.91 -6.46 17.62
C LEU A 134 -9.61 -7.81 17.54
N ASN A 135 -8.92 -8.89 17.16
CA ASN A 135 -9.49 -10.23 17.15
C ASN A 135 -9.84 -10.75 18.56
N ARG A 136 -9.10 -10.32 19.59
CA ARG A 136 -9.41 -10.63 20.99
C ARG A 136 -10.60 -9.81 21.50
N ASP A 137 -10.60 -8.51 21.21
CA ASP A 137 -11.57 -7.57 21.78
C ASP A 137 -12.92 -7.58 21.05
N LEU A 138 -12.96 -8.01 19.77
CA LEU A 138 -14.14 -8.01 18.90
C LEU A 138 -14.40 -9.42 18.33
N PRO A 139 -14.92 -10.35 19.15
CA PRO A 139 -14.92 -11.79 18.84
C PRO A 139 -15.81 -12.20 17.65
N ASP A 140 -16.82 -11.40 17.33
CA ASP A 140 -17.74 -11.60 16.19
C ASP A 140 -17.16 -11.06 14.86
N ALA A 141 -16.02 -10.36 14.89
CA ALA A 141 -15.29 -9.91 13.70
C ALA A 141 -13.96 -10.67 13.51
N LYS A 142 -13.39 -10.56 12.31
CA LYS A 142 -12.11 -11.14 11.93
C LYS A 142 -11.24 -10.11 11.22
N PHE A 143 -10.05 -9.93 11.76
CA PHE A 143 -9.01 -9.04 11.26
C PHE A 143 -7.82 -9.86 10.78
N ILE A 144 -7.32 -9.56 9.60
CA ILE A 144 -6.09 -10.14 9.05
C ILE A 144 -5.12 -9.03 8.64
N TYR A 145 -3.83 -9.34 8.60
CA TYR A 145 -2.74 -8.52 8.11
C TYR A 145 -2.20 -9.08 6.79
N ILE A 146 -1.97 -8.21 5.81
CA ILE A 146 -1.27 -8.53 4.56
C ILE A 146 0.14 -7.93 4.58
N ASN A 147 1.14 -8.78 4.37
CA ASN A 147 2.54 -8.41 4.41
C ASN A 147 3.06 -7.84 3.07
N ASN A 148 2.54 -6.68 2.69
CA ASN A 148 3.01 -6.00 1.47
C ASN A 148 4.51 -5.69 1.53
N TYR A 149 5.09 -5.44 2.71
CA TYR A 149 6.53 -5.23 2.84
C TYR A 149 7.32 -6.44 2.32
N GLY A 150 6.94 -7.64 2.73
CA GLY A 150 7.55 -8.90 2.28
C GLY A 150 7.30 -9.18 0.81
N ILE A 151 6.05 -9.03 0.35
CA ILE A 151 5.70 -9.25 -1.06
C ILE A 151 6.49 -8.32 -1.98
N PHE A 152 6.60 -7.02 -1.65
CA PHE A 152 7.42 -6.08 -2.41
C PHE A 152 8.92 -6.36 -2.30
N GLN A 153 9.41 -6.93 -1.19
CA GLN A 153 10.81 -7.34 -1.09
C GLN A 153 11.18 -8.29 -2.22
N ASP A 154 10.31 -9.25 -2.50
CA ASP A 154 10.54 -10.29 -3.51
C ASP A 154 10.61 -9.71 -4.92
N PHE A 155 9.85 -8.63 -5.20
CA PHE A 155 9.96 -7.92 -6.47
C PHE A 155 11.32 -7.25 -6.65
N ILE A 156 11.96 -6.81 -5.56
CA ILE A 156 13.26 -6.14 -5.61
C ILE A 156 14.40 -7.16 -5.64
N THR A 157 14.31 -8.24 -4.86
CA THR A 157 15.39 -9.24 -4.73
C THR A 157 15.35 -10.32 -5.80
N ASN A 158 14.17 -10.65 -6.33
CA ASN A 158 14.00 -11.66 -7.38
C ASN A 158 13.04 -11.18 -8.50
N PRO A 159 13.28 -10.02 -9.13
CA PRO A 159 12.34 -9.42 -10.10
C PRO A 159 12.01 -10.34 -11.28
N ARG A 160 12.99 -11.12 -11.74
CA ARG A 160 12.83 -11.97 -12.94
C ARG A 160 11.82 -13.09 -12.74
N SER A 161 11.64 -13.62 -11.53
CA SER A 161 10.60 -14.64 -11.28
C SER A 161 9.19 -14.10 -11.42
N PHE A 162 9.04 -12.77 -11.41
CA PHE A 162 7.76 -12.07 -11.55
C PHE A 162 7.63 -11.36 -12.90
N GLY A 163 8.59 -11.52 -13.81
CA GLY A 163 8.60 -10.86 -15.12
C GLY A 163 9.05 -9.40 -15.10
N PHE A 164 9.60 -8.92 -13.97
CA PHE A 164 10.13 -7.56 -13.88
C PHE A 164 11.59 -7.49 -14.33
N THR A 165 11.94 -6.41 -15.03
CA THR A 165 13.30 -6.07 -15.43
C THR A 165 13.72 -4.70 -14.87
N VAL A 166 12.77 -3.84 -14.51
CA VAL A 166 13.01 -2.50 -13.96
C VAL A 166 12.38 -2.38 -12.57
N THR A 167 13.23 -2.36 -11.55
CA THR A 167 12.82 -2.28 -10.12
C THR A 167 13.14 -0.93 -9.48
N ASN A 168 14.05 -0.16 -10.08
CA ASN A 168 14.59 1.06 -9.48
C ASN A 168 14.07 2.34 -10.15
N ALA A 169 13.21 2.25 -11.16
CA ALA A 169 12.68 3.43 -11.84
C ALA A 169 11.18 3.32 -12.13
N GLY A 170 10.52 4.47 -12.18
CA GLY A 170 9.13 4.58 -12.61
C GLY A 170 8.99 4.45 -14.13
N CYS A 171 7.93 3.78 -14.60
CA CYS A 171 7.56 3.75 -16.02
C CYS A 171 7.18 5.14 -16.57
N CYS A 172 6.72 6.03 -15.71
CA CYS A 172 6.40 7.42 -16.03
C CYS A 172 6.89 8.35 -14.90
N GLY A 173 7.58 9.43 -15.26
CA GLY A 173 8.09 10.41 -14.31
C GLY A 173 9.25 11.18 -14.90
N VAL A 174 9.83 12.09 -14.12
CA VAL A 174 10.92 12.97 -14.59
C VAL A 174 12.10 12.92 -13.63
N GLY A 175 13.29 13.07 -14.20
CA GLY A 175 14.55 13.13 -13.46
C GLY A 175 15.10 11.75 -13.12
N ARG A 176 16.02 11.72 -12.16
CA ARG A 176 16.69 10.51 -11.67
C ARG A 176 15.66 9.45 -11.26
N ASN A 177 15.89 8.21 -11.69
CA ASN A 177 14.99 7.07 -11.48
C ASN A 177 13.54 7.29 -12.01
N ASN A 178 13.28 8.31 -12.83
CA ASN A 178 11.92 8.80 -13.10
C ASN A 178 11.11 9.05 -11.82
N GLY A 179 11.79 9.42 -10.73
CA GLY A 179 11.23 9.48 -9.38
C GLY A 179 11.32 10.85 -8.71
N GLN A 180 12.06 11.80 -9.28
CA GLN A 180 12.15 13.16 -8.71
C GLN A 180 10.82 13.89 -8.82
N ILE A 181 10.14 13.73 -9.96
CA ILE A 181 8.79 14.24 -10.19
C ILE A 181 7.95 13.05 -10.66
N THR A 182 6.79 12.87 -10.04
CA THR A 182 5.84 11.82 -10.43
C THR A 182 5.31 12.04 -11.86
N CYS A 183 4.62 11.05 -12.41
CA CYS A 183 4.02 11.12 -13.73
C CYS A 183 3.09 12.35 -13.87
N LEU A 184 3.35 13.20 -14.85
CA LEU A 184 2.57 14.43 -15.09
C LEU A 184 1.40 14.20 -16.07
N PRO A 185 0.32 15.00 -16.01
CA PRO A 185 -0.77 14.91 -16.97
C PRO A 185 -0.28 15.03 -18.42
N GLY A 186 -0.72 14.11 -19.29
CA GLY A 186 -0.32 14.07 -20.70
C GLY A 186 1.08 13.49 -20.96
N GLN A 187 1.85 13.15 -19.92
CA GLN A 187 3.15 12.51 -20.09
C GLN A 187 2.99 11.10 -20.68
N ARG A 188 3.78 10.79 -21.72
CA ARG A 188 3.78 9.45 -22.33
C ARG A 188 4.50 8.45 -21.41
N PRO A 189 3.83 7.37 -20.97
CA PRO A 189 4.47 6.33 -20.17
C PRO A 189 5.38 5.44 -21.03
N CYS A 190 6.25 4.68 -20.36
CA CYS A 190 7.05 3.62 -20.99
C CYS A 190 6.18 2.60 -21.76
N GLN A 191 6.76 1.96 -22.77
CA GLN A 191 6.03 0.96 -23.57
C GLN A 191 5.92 -0.40 -22.83
N ASN A 192 6.98 -0.82 -22.14
CA ASN A 192 7.10 -2.09 -21.42
C ASN A 192 6.63 -1.98 -19.95
N ARG A 193 5.42 -1.48 -19.74
CA ARG A 193 4.83 -1.28 -18.39
C ARG A 193 4.70 -2.56 -17.56
N ASN A 194 4.63 -3.72 -18.20
CA ASN A 194 4.52 -5.01 -17.52
C ASN A 194 5.86 -5.50 -16.94
N GLU A 195 6.97 -4.90 -17.35
CA GLU A 195 8.31 -5.24 -16.87
C GLU A 195 8.80 -4.29 -15.77
N HIS A 196 8.02 -3.24 -15.46
CA HIS A 196 8.32 -2.28 -14.39
C HIS A 196 7.57 -2.64 -13.12
N VAL A 197 8.25 -2.57 -11.98
CA VAL A 197 7.60 -2.65 -10.66
C VAL A 197 6.78 -1.39 -10.40
N PHE A 198 7.31 -0.22 -10.74
CA PHE A 198 6.70 1.08 -10.43
C PHE A 198 6.13 1.78 -11.66
N TRP A 199 4.88 2.25 -11.53
CA TRP A 199 4.24 3.11 -12.52
C TRP A 199 4.86 4.50 -12.52
N ASP A 200 5.02 5.09 -11.33
CA ASP A 200 5.54 6.43 -11.14
C ASP A 200 6.54 6.49 -9.98
N ALA A 201 6.75 7.68 -9.42
CA ALA A 201 7.68 7.94 -8.33
C ALA A 201 7.41 7.11 -7.05
N PHE A 202 6.18 6.60 -6.87
CA PHE A 202 5.75 5.90 -5.65
C PHE A 202 4.89 4.67 -5.92
N HIS A 203 4.04 4.71 -6.93
CA HIS A 203 2.96 3.73 -7.10
C HIS A 203 3.42 2.53 -7.94
N PRO A 204 2.98 1.31 -7.59
CA PRO A 204 3.26 0.11 -8.38
C PRO A 204 2.53 0.11 -9.72
N THR A 205 3.05 -0.61 -10.71
CA THR A 205 2.32 -0.88 -11.95
C THR A 205 1.13 -1.80 -11.70
N GLU A 206 0.25 -1.88 -12.71
CA GLU A 206 -0.81 -2.89 -12.75
C GLU A 206 -0.25 -4.31 -12.64
N ALA A 207 0.85 -4.63 -13.31
CA ALA A 207 1.51 -5.93 -13.23
C ALA A 207 1.92 -6.27 -11.79
N ALA A 208 2.52 -5.31 -11.07
CA ALA A 208 2.84 -5.47 -9.65
C ALA A 208 1.57 -5.63 -8.80
N ASN A 209 0.56 -4.78 -8.98
CA ASN A 209 -0.69 -4.85 -8.21
C ASN A 209 -1.46 -6.17 -8.40
N VAL A 210 -1.44 -6.77 -9.60
CA VAL A 210 -2.05 -8.08 -9.85
C VAL A 210 -1.36 -9.17 -9.05
N ILE A 211 -0.02 -9.15 -8.98
CA ILE A 211 0.73 -10.15 -8.21
C ILE A 211 0.50 -9.98 -6.71
N VAL A 212 0.54 -8.74 -6.19
CA VAL A 212 0.23 -8.45 -4.78
C VAL A 212 -1.20 -8.87 -4.45
N GLY A 213 -2.17 -8.56 -5.32
CA GLY A 213 -3.57 -8.96 -5.15
C GLY A 213 -3.73 -10.48 -5.06
N ARG A 214 -3.07 -11.23 -5.95
CA ARG A 214 -3.07 -12.70 -5.93
C ARG A 214 -2.46 -13.27 -4.65
N ARG A 215 -1.30 -12.76 -4.22
CA ARG A 215 -0.63 -13.20 -2.98
C ARG A 215 -1.36 -12.80 -1.71
N SER A 216 -2.12 -11.71 -1.75
CA SER A 216 -3.00 -11.30 -0.65
C SER A 216 -4.24 -12.19 -0.58
N TYR A 217 -4.76 -12.58 -1.75
CA TYR A 217 -5.92 -13.46 -1.84
C TYR A 217 -5.61 -14.89 -1.42
N ASN A 218 -4.57 -15.48 -2.00
CA ASN A 218 -4.11 -16.83 -1.72
C ASN A 218 -2.61 -16.77 -1.47
N ALA A 219 -2.21 -17.00 -0.21
CA ALA A 219 -0.83 -16.83 0.21
C ALA A 219 0.11 -17.81 -0.51
N GLN A 220 1.15 -17.28 -1.16
CA GLN A 220 2.19 -18.10 -1.81
C GLN A 220 3.36 -18.39 -0.86
N SER A 221 3.57 -17.52 0.12
CA SER A 221 4.43 -17.75 1.29
C SER A 221 3.61 -17.67 2.57
N ARG A 222 4.00 -18.43 3.60
CA ARG A 222 3.41 -18.33 4.95
C ARG A 222 3.51 -16.92 5.54
N SER A 223 4.45 -16.12 5.07
CA SER A 223 4.64 -14.74 5.52
C SER A 223 3.79 -13.71 4.78
N ASP A 224 3.01 -14.10 3.76
CA ASP A 224 2.22 -13.17 2.94
C ASP A 224 1.05 -12.57 3.71
N ALA A 225 0.48 -13.31 4.65
CA ALA A 225 -0.66 -12.89 5.45
C ALA A 225 -0.60 -13.47 6.87
N TYR A 226 -1.33 -12.86 7.80
CA TYR A 226 -1.45 -13.30 9.18
C TYR A 226 -2.81 -12.93 9.77
N PRO A 227 -3.50 -13.80 10.55
CA PRO A 227 -3.19 -15.21 10.77
C PRO A 227 -3.59 -16.11 9.59
N MET A 228 -4.30 -15.58 8.60
CA MET A 228 -4.82 -16.28 7.42
C MET A 228 -4.88 -15.31 6.23
N ASP A 229 -5.03 -15.83 5.01
CA ASP A 229 -5.20 -15.01 3.81
C ASP A 229 -6.67 -14.60 3.56
N ILE A 230 -6.90 -13.80 2.51
CA ILE A 230 -8.25 -13.28 2.20
C ILE A 230 -9.17 -14.42 1.73
N ASN A 231 -8.65 -15.44 1.04
CA ASN A 231 -9.45 -16.58 0.59
C ASN A 231 -10.01 -17.36 1.79
N GLN A 232 -9.20 -17.61 2.81
CA GLN A 232 -9.62 -18.22 4.06
C GLN A 232 -10.61 -17.32 4.82
N LEU A 233 -10.30 -16.03 4.95
CA LEU A 233 -11.20 -15.05 5.60
C LEU A 233 -12.58 -14.98 4.93
N ALA A 234 -12.63 -15.04 3.61
CA ALA A 234 -13.87 -14.96 2.84
C ALA A 234 -14.82 -16.13 3.13
N GLN A 235 -14.28 -17.30 3.47
CA GLN A 235 -15.02 -18.54 3.71
C GLN A 235 -15.55 -18.71 5.14
N LEU A 236 -15.16 -17.83 6.07
CA LEU A 236 -15.70 -17.78 7.44
C LEU A 236 -17.14 -17.24 7.48
#